data_AF-A0A357C9X4-F1
#
_entry.id   AF-A0A357C9X4-F1
#
_cell.length_a   1.000
_cell.length_b   1.000
_cell.length_c   1.000
_cell.angle_alpha   90.00
_cell.angle_beta   90.00
_cell.angle_gamma   90.00
#
_symmetry.space_group_name_H-M   'P 1'
#
loop_
_entity.id
_entity.type
_entity.pdbx_description
1 polymer ?
#
loop_
_entity_poly.entity_id
_entity_poly.type
_entity_poly.pdbx_seq_one_letter_code
_entity_poly.pdbx_strand_id
1 'polypeptide(L)'
;MSTMKILIVGSGAREDALCWKLSRSPLVKKLYCAPGNPGTARYAENVRPGDLSAGAIYDWAVNARPDLVVIGPEIYLAAGLSDMLTRAGIPVFGPSAAAAEIETSKVFAKQVMRKAKVPTATYQEVHDRKTGLRSLSSANFPVVLKMNNLAAGKGVRICHSLSEAEETICEFLPQCCEE
;
A
#
# COMPACT_ATOMS: atom_id res chain seq x y z
N MET A 1 -3.83 5.88 -35.21
CA MET A 1 -4.41 4.64 -34.64
C MET A 1 -3.98 4.56 -33.19
N SER A 2 -4.90 4.33 -32.25
CA SER A 2 -4.51 4.14 -30.85
C SER A 2 -3.78 2.79 -30.70
N THR A 3 -2.72 2.76 -29.90
CA THR A 3 -1.83 1.59 -29.81
C THR A 3 -1.56 1.12 -28.39
N MET A 4 -1.91 1.90 -27.36
CA MET A 4 -1.48 1.58 -25.99
C MET A 4 -2.24 0.39 -25.40
N LYS A 5 -1.48 -0.61 -24.93
CA LYS A 5 -1.92 -1.67 -24.04
C LYS A 5 -1.56 -1.29 -22.61
N ILE A 6 -2.53 -1.30 -21.69
CA ILE A 6 -2.28 -0.98 -20.29
C ILE A 6 -2.60 -2.19 -19.42
N LEU A 7 -1.72 -2.51 -18.48
CA LEU A 7 -1.99 -3.45 -17.40
C LEU A 7 -2.35 -2.68 -16.13
N ILE A 8 -3.47 -3.03 -15.51
CA ILE A 8 -3.91 -2.51 -14.22
C ILE A 8 -3.74 -3.63 -13.19
N VAL A 9 -2.98 -3.39 -12.12
CA VAL A 9 -2.74 -4.38 -11.06
C VAL A 9 -3.71 -4.14 -9.92
N GLY A 10 -4.41 -5.19 -9.49
CA GLY A 10 -5.39 -5.21 -8.41
C GLY A 10 -6.72 -5.84 -8.81
N SER A 11 -7.68 -5.84 -7.88
CA SER A 11 -8.97 -6.54 -8.01
C SER A 11 -10.10 -5.86 -7.24
N GLY A 12 -9.89 -4.66 -6.70
CA GLY A 12 -10.88 -3.91 -5.96
C GLY A 12 -11.70 -2.95 -6.83
N ALA A 13 -12.57 -2.18 -6.17
CA ALA A 13 -13.36 -1.14 -6.82
C ALA A 13 -12.52 0.02 -7.38
N ARG A 14 -11.34 0.27 -6.78
CA ARG A 14 -10.37 1.25 -7.31
C ARG A 14 -9.91 0.85 -8.71
N GLU A 15 -9.57 -0.42 -8.90
CA GLU A 15 -9.13 -0.93 -10.20
C GLU A 15 -10.29 -0.99 -11.21
N ASP A 16 -11.51 -1.30 -10.77
CA ASP A 16 -12.72 -1.17 -11.62
C ASP A 16 -12.91 0.27 -12.12
N ALA A 17 -12.82 1.26 -11.23
CA ALA A 17 -12.91 2.67 -11.60
C ALA A 17 -11.78 3.10 -12.56
N LEU A 18 -10.55 2.61 -12.35
CA LEU A 18 -9.43 2.84 -13.27
C LEU A 18 -9.68 2.22 -14.64
N CYS A 19 -10.13 0.95 -14.69
CA CYS A 19 -10.49 0.26 -15.93
C CYS A 19 -11.60 1.03 -16.68
N TRP A 20 -12.67 1.39 -15.97
CA TRP A 20 -13.78 2.19 -16.51
C TRP A 20 -13.27 3.49 -17.11
N LYS A 21 -12.45 4.26 -16.38
CA LYS A 21 -12.00 5.57 -16.85
C LYS A 21 -11.03 5.46 -18.03
N LEU A 22 -10.06 4.54 -17.97
CA LEU A 22 -9.06 4.36 -19.01
C LEU A 22 -9.65 3.78 -20.30
N SER A 23 -10.69 2.95 -20.22
CA SER A 23 -11.37 2.38 -21.41
C SER A 23 -11.99 3.44 -22.32
N ARG A 24 -12.23 4.65 -21.79
CA ARG A 24 -12.81 5.78 -22.51
C ARG A 24 -11.76 6.66 -23.19
N SER A 25 -10.47 6.39 -22.96
CA SER A 25 -9.39 7.17 -23.56
C SER A 25 -9.21 6.75 -25.02
N PRO A 26 -9.18 7.70 -25.97
CA PRO A 26 -8.93 7.38 -27.38
C PRO A 26 -7.49 6.89 -27.64
N LEU A 27 -6.58 6.97 -26.66
CA LEU A 27 -5.21 6.46 -26.76
C LEU A 27 -5.09 4.97 -26.41
N VAL A 28 -6.06 4.42 -25.70
CA VAL A 28 -6.05 3.04 -25.20
C VAL A 28 -6.63 2.12 -26.26
N LYS A 29 -5.89 1.06 -26.58
CA LYS A 29 -6.32 -0.01 -27.49
C LYS A 29 -6.78 -1.25 -26.73
N LYS A 30 -6.11 -1.58 -25.63
CA LYS A 30 -6.40 -2.77 -24.83
C LYS A 30 -6.10 -2.53 -23.36
N LEU A 31 -6.97 -3.02 -22.50
CA LEU A 31 -6.78 -3.05 -21.06
C LEU A 31 -6.66 -4.50 -20.60
N TYR A 32 -5.72 -4.73 -19.69
CA TYR A 32 -5.61 -5.94 -18.90
C TYR A 32 -5.78 -5.60 -17.43
N CYS A 33 -6.38 -6.48 -16.63
CA CYS A 33 -6.46 -6.33 -15.19
C CYS A 33 -6.00 -7.61 -14.48
N ALA A 34 -5.09 -7.50 -13.50
CA ALA A 34 -4.50 -8.65 -12.83
C ALA A 34 -4.70 -8.60 -11.30
N PRO A 35 -5.46 -9.53 -10.69
CA PRO A 35 -6.31 -10.54 -11.33
C PRO A 35 -7.63 -9.98 -11.89
N GLY A 36 -7.96 -8.72 -11.55
CA GLY A 36 -9.28 -8.17 -11.81
C GLY A 36 -10.40 -8.86 -11.03
N ASN A 37 -11.65 -8.53 -11.39
CA ASN A 37 -12.89 -9.07 -10.85
C ASN A 37 -14.00 -9.03 -11.94
N PRO A 38 -15.21 -9.57 -11.70
CA PRO A 38 -16.29 -9.52 -12.69
C PRO A 38 -16.68 -8.11 -13.18
N GLY A 39 -16.46 -7.07 -12.37
CA GLY A 39 -16.65 -5.67 -12.76
C GLY A 39 -15.61 -5.20 -13.77
N THR A 40 -14.31 -5.42 -13.49
CA THR A 40 -13.21 -5.01 -14.39
C THR A 40 -13.30 -5.72 -15.74
N ALA A 41 -13.84 -6.95 -15.79
CA ALA A 41 -14.05 -7.73 -17.01
C ALA A 41 -14.95 -7.03 -18.06
N ARG A 42 -15.73 -6.02 -17.64
CA ARG A 42 -16.56 -5.20 -18.54
C ARG A 42 -15.73 -4.25 -19.41
N TYR A 43 -14.50 -3.96 -19.01
CA TYR A 43 -13.63 -2.96 -19.64
C TYR A 43 -12.23 -3.47 -19.99
N ALA A 44 -11.77 -4.53 -19.32
CA ALA A 44 -10.43 -5.08 -19.44
C ALA A 44 -10.47 -6.62 -19.53
N GLU A 45 -9.45 -7.21 -20.14
CA GLU A 45 -9.20 -8.64 -20.06
C GLU A 45 -8.61 -8.97 -18.69
N ASN A 46 -9.35 -9.71 -17.87
CA ASN A 46 -8.81 -10.19 -16.61
C ASN A 46 -7.82 -11.31 -16.86
N VAL A 47 -6.60 -11.15 -16.34
CA VAL A 47 -5.51 -12.13 -16.46
C VAL A 47 -5.10 -12.55 -15.07
N ARG A 48 -4.68 -13.81 -14.89
CA ARG A 48 -4.32 -14.33 -13.56
C ARG A 48 -2.89 -14.88 -13.55
N PRO A 49 -1.88 -14.02 -13.37
CA PRO A 49 -0.48 -14.46 -13.33
C PRO A 49 -0.18 -15.28 -12.07
N GLY A 50 0.27 -16.53 -12.27
CA GLY A 50 0.86 -17.38 -11.23
C GLY A 50 0.17 -17.33 -9.86
N ASP A 51 0.96 -17.04 -8.83
CA ASP A 51 0.55 -16.89 -7.43
C ASP A 51 0.10 -15.46 -7.07
N LEU A 52 0.00 -14.56 -8.06
CA LEU A 52 -0.30 -13.13 -7.90
C LEU A 52 0.71 -12.35 -7.06
N SER A 53 1.91 -12.89 -6.82
CA SER A 53 3.03 -12.15 -6.25
C SER A 53 3.52 -11.05 -7.19
N ALA A 54 4.26 -10.07 -6.66
CA ALA A 54 4.93 -9.07 -7.50
C ALA A 54 5.82 -9.73 -8.58
N GLY A 55 6.47 -10.86 -8.26
CA GLY A 55 7.24 -11.65 -9.23
C GLY A 55 6.37 -12.19 -10.37
N ALA A 56 5.24 -12.84 -10.04
CA ALA A 56 4.35 -13.38 -11.06
C ALA A 56 3.75 -12.29 -11.97
N ILE A 57 3.38 -11.12 -11.40
CA ILE A 57 2.91 -9.98 -12.19
C ILE A 57 4.03 -9.44 -13.10
N TYR A 58 5.25 -9.34 -12.61
CA TYR A 58 6.42 -8.94 -13.39
C TYR A 58 6.66 -9.88 -14.57
N ASP A 59 6.69 -11.20 -14.33
CA ASP A 59 6.94 -12.20 -15.37
C ASP A 59 5.87 -12.13 -16.48
N TRP A 60 4.60 -11.96 -16.09
CA TRP A 60 3.53 -11.76 -17.05
C TRP A 60 3.71 -10.48 -17.86
N ALA A 61 4.06 -9.36 -17.21
CA ALA A 61 4.25 -8.08 -17.89
C ALA A 61 5.44 -8.09 -18.85
N VAL A 62 6.55 -8.76 -18.50
CA VAL A 62 7.71 -8.93 -19.39
C VAL A 62 7.33 -9.70 -20.64
N ASN A 63 6.50 -10.74 -20.52
CA ASN A 63 6.02 -11.53 -21.66
C ASN A 63 4.98 -10.79 -22.51
N ALA A 64 3.99 -10.14 -21.88
CA ALA A 64 2.89 -9.47 -22.58
C ALA A 64 3.27 -8.08 -23.15
N ARG A 65 4.34 -7.47 -22.62
CA ARG A 65 4.87 -6.15 -22.98
C ARG A 65 3.76 -5.08 -23.06
N PRO A 66 3.08 -4.74 -21.95
CA PRO A 66 2.19 -3.58 -21.93
C PRO A 66 3.00 -2.29 -22.11
N ASP A 67 2.38 -1.27 -22.69
CA ASP A 67 2.99 0.04 -22.89
C ASP A 67 2.99 0.89 -21.60
N LEU A 68 2.12 0.54 -20.66
CA LEU A 68 2.06 1.12 -19.32
C LEU A 68 1.51 0.11 -18.32
N VAL A 69 2.06 0.08 -17.11
CA VAL A 69 1.48 -0.63 -15.96
C VAL A 69 1.02 0.40 -14.92
N VAL A 70 -0.22 0.25 -14.44
CA VAL A 70 -0.79 1.06 -13.36
C VAL A 70 -0.96 0.17 -12.14
N ILE A 71 -0.23 0.46 -11.07
CA ILE A 71 -0.27 -0.33 -9.84
C ILE A 71 -1.30 0.27 -8.88
N GLY A 72 -2.39 -0.47 -8.61
CA GLY A 72 -3.42 -0.01 -7.70
C GLY A 72 -3.08 -0.28 -6.22
N PRO A 73 -2.91 -1.54 -5.79
CA PRO A 73 -2.64 -1.87 -4.39
C PRO A 73 -1.21 -1.53 -3.96
N GLU A 74 -1.14 -0.90 -2.79
CA GLU A 74 0.08 -0.47 -2.11
C GLU A 74 1.04 -1.63 -1.79
N ILE A 75 0.53 -2.85 -1.59
CA ILE A 75 1.35 -4.02 -1.30
C ILE A 75 2.34 -4.36 -2.43
N TYR A 76 1.95 -4.13 -3.69
CA TYR A 76 2.83 -4.35 -4.83
C TYR A 76 3.91 -3.28 -4.96
N LEU A 77 3.59 -2.04 -4.56
CA LEU A 77 4.56 -0.94 -4.48
C LEU A 77 5.58 -1.23 -3.38
N ALA A 78 5.12 -1.65 -2.21
CA ALA A 78 5.97 -2.07 -1.09
C ALA A 78 6.90 -3.23 -1.48
N ALA A 79 6.40 -4.17 -2.28
CA ALA A 79 7.16 -5.31 -2.80
C ALA A 79 8.11 -4.97 -3.95
N GLY A 80 8.19 -3.71 -4.39
CA GLY A 80 9.13 -3.26 -5.43
C GLY A 80 8.74 -3.62 -6.86
N LEU A 81 7.46 -3.91 -7.14
CA LEU A 81 7.00 -4.22 -8.50
C LEU A 81 7.34 -3.07 -9.49
N SER A 82 7.17 -1.82 -9.05
CA SER A 82 7.51 -0.64 -9.86
C SER A 82 8.99 -0.63 -10.28
N ASP A 83 9.90 -0.92 -9.34
CA ASP A 83 11.34 -0.97 -9.61
C ASP A 83 11.69 -2.11 -10.56
N MET A 84 11.07 -3.29 -10.40
CA MET A 84 11.28 -4.45 -11.26
C MET A 84 10.90 -4.13 -12.72
N LEU A 85 9.70 -3.58 -12.93
CA LEU A 85 9.18 -3.22 -14.24
C LEU A 85 9.98 -2.09 -14.90
N THR A 86 10.34 -1.07 -14.12
CA THR A 86 11.15 0.07 -14.60
C THR A 86 12.52 -0.41 -15.08
N ARG A 87 13.19 -1.31 -14.33
CA ARG A 87 14.45 -1.93 -14.77
C ARG A 87 14.31 -2.76 -16.04
N ALA A 88 13.15 -3.36 -16.29
CA ALA A 88 12.85 -4.09 -17.52
C ALA A 88 12.43 -3.18 -18.70
N GLY A 89 12.47 -1.86 -18.52
CA GLY A 89 12.09 -0.88 -19.54
C GLY A 89 10.58 -0.82 -19.81
N ILE A 90 9.75 -1.23 -18.86
CA ILE A 90 8.30 -1.13 -18.94
C ILE A 90 7.85 0.11 -18.15
N PRO A 91 7.19 1.09 -18.78
CA PRO A 91 6.68 2.26 -18.07
C PRO A 91 5.68 1.89 -16.97
N VAL A 92 5.82 2.52 -15.80
CA VAL A 92 4.97 2.28 -14.62
C VAL A 92 4.42 3.59 -14.08
N PHE A 93 3.12 3.58 -13.77
CA PHE A 93 2.50 4.53 -12.85
C PHE A 93 2.43 3.91 -11.45
N GLY A 94 3.35 4.34 -10.60
CA GLY A 94 3.50 3.87 -9.22
C GLY A 94 4.89 4.22 -8.66
N PRO A 95 5.01 4.64 -7.39
CA PRO A 95 6.31 4.95 -6.79
C PRO A 95 7.23 3.73 -6.74
N SER A 96 8.55 3.97 -6.62
CA SER A 96 9.51 2.93 -6.21
C SER A 96 9.20 2.43 -4.80
N ALA A 97 9.73 1.26 -4.42
CA ALA A 97 9.59 0.76 -3.05
C ALA A 97 10.11 1.77 -2.01
N ALA A 98 11.25 2.42 -2.29
CA ALA A 98 11.82 3.46 -1.43
C ALA A 98 10.91 4.69 -1.30
N ALA A 99 10.25 5.12 -2.37
CA ALA A 99 9.30 6.23 -2.31
C ALA A 99 7.96 5.80 -1.65
N ALA A 100 7.53 4.55 -1.84
CA ALA A 100 6.33 4.00 -1.21
C ALA A 100 6.46 3.88 0.31
N GLU A 101 7.67 3.93 0.87
CA GLU A 101 7.92 3.93 2.32
C GLU A 101 7.15 5.04 3.06
N ILE A 102 6.87 6.16 2.38
CA ILE A 102 6.05 7.26 2.95
C ILE A 102 4.64 6.80 3.37
N GLU A 103 4.13 5.72 2.80
CA GLU A 103 2.85 5.11 3.19
C GLU A 103 3.05 3.85 4.02
N THR A 104 4.02 3.00 3.66
CA THR A 104 4.20 1.69 4.29
C THR A 104 4.82 1.77 5.68
N SER A 105 5.51 2.87 6.01
CA SER A 105 6.10 3.16 7.32
C SER A 105 5.61 4.51 7.83
N LYS A 106 4.70 4.47 8.82
CA LYS A 106 4.17 5.69 9.45
C LYS A 106 5.28 6.49 10.13
N VAL A 107 6.25 5.81 10.75
CA VAL A 107 7.44 6.42 11.35
C VAL A 107 8.22 7.20 10.30
N PHE A 108 8.53 6.58 9.16
CA PHE A 108 9.25 7.25 8.07
C PHE A 108 8.47 8.50 7.60
N ALA A 109 7.16 8.38 7.41
CA ALA A 109 6.29 9.51 7.06
C ALA A 109 6.37 10.66 8.09
N LYS A 110 6.35 10.34 9.39
CA LYS A 110 6.51 11.34 10.48
C LYS A 110 7.87 12.03 10.44
N GLN A 111 8.93 11.29 10.16
CA GLN A 111 10.28 11.83 10.06
C GLN A 111 10.42 12.75 8.83
N VAL A 112 9.89 12.34 7.68
CA VAL A 112 9.84 13.17 6.47
C VAL A 112 9.08 14.47 6.74
N MET A 113 7.89 14.39 7.35
CA MET A 113 7.10 15.58 7.70
C MET A 113 7.85 16.53 8.65
N ARG A 114 8.50 16.01 9.71
CA ARG A 114 9.31 16.84 10.61
C ARG A 114 10.46 17.52 9.89
N LYS A 115 11.23 16.79 9.07
CA LYS A 115 12.36 17.33 8.31
C LYS A 115 11.92 18.40 7.32
N ALA A 116 10.79 18.17 6.64
CA ALA A 116 10.22 19.10 5.66
C ALA A 116 9.36 20.22 6.27
N LYS A 117 9.25 20.28 7.61
CA LYS A 117 8.38 21.23 8.34
C LYS A 117 6.90 21.18 7.91
N VAL A 118 6.43 20.00 7.49
CA VAL A 118 5.01 19.75 7.21
C VAL A 118 4.29 19.59 8.55
N PRO A 119 3.23 20.36 8.83
CA PRO A 119 2.46 20.24 10.06
C PRO A 119 1.92 18.83 10.26
N THR A 120 2.16 18.26 11.44
CA THR A 120 1.71 16.92 11.80
C THR A 120 1.58 16.77 13.31
N ALA A 121 0.74 15.85 13.79
CA ALA A 121 0.56 15.61 15.22
C ALA A 121 1.91 15.31 15.93
N THR A 122 2.05 15.66 17.21
CA THR A 122 3.17 15.13 18.00
C THR A 122 3.07 13.61 18.09
N TYR A 123 4.21 12.95 18.23
CA TYR A 123 4.25 11.48 18.30
C TYR A 123 5.51 11.02 19.04
N GLN A 124 5.44 9.80 19.54
CA GLN A 124 6.54 9.04 20.10
C GLN A 124 6.54 7.65 19.47
N GLU A 125 7.74 7.11 19.21
CA GLU A 125 7.92 5.75 18.72
C GLU A 125 8.02 4.80 19.91
N VAL A 126 7.33 3.66 19.82
CA VAL A 126 7.27 2.64 20.86
C VAL A 126 7.60 1.29 20.24
N HIS A 127 8.62 0.62 20.75
CA HIS A 127 9.09 -0.66 20.23
C HIS A 127 8.81 -1.83 21.18
N ASP A 128 8.49 -1.56 22.44
CA ASP A 128 8.23 -2.59 23.45
C ASP A 128 7.08 -2.16 24.38
N ARG A 129 6.35 -3.16 24.88
CA ARG A 129 5.21 -2.98 25.79
C ARG A 129 5.58 -2.15 27.01
N LYS A 130 6.74 -2.40 27.62
CA LYS A 130 7.17 -1.74 28.86
C LYS A 130 7.31 -0.23 28.65
N THR A 131 7.96 0.18 27.56
CA THR A 131 8.15 1.59 27.18
C THR A 131 6.85 2.22 26.73
N GLY A 132 6.00 1.47 26.02
CA GLY A 132 4.66 1.91 25.63
C GLY A 132 3.79 2.28 26.82
N LEU A 133 3.64 1.38 27.78
CA LEU A 133 2.84 1.62 28.99
C LEU A 133 3.38 2.81 29.80
N ARG A 134 4.71 2.95 29.94
CA ARG A 134 5.31 4.13 30.58
C ARG A 134 4.99 5.44 29.86
N SER A 135 4.90 5.43 28.53
CA SER A 135 4.57 6.64 27.76
C SER A 135 3.13 7.12 27.96
N LEU A 136 2.21 6.25 28.38
CA LEU A 136 0.82 6.60 28.64
C LEU A 136 0.61 7.36 29.94
N SER A 137 1.50 7.20 30.94
CA SER A 137 1.33 7.80 32.26
C SER A 137 1.30 9.34 32.25
N SER A 138 1.89 9.97 31.22
CA SER A 138 1.92 11.42 31.04
C SER A 138 1.08 11.90 29.84
N ALA A 139 0.27 11.01 29.25
CA ALA A 139 -0.48 11.32 28.04
C ALA A 139 -1.81 12.04 28.34
N ASN A 140 -2.14 13.03 27.51
CA ASN A 140 -3.47 13.66 27.51
C ASN A 140 -4.37 12.89 26.54
N PHE A 141 -5.51 12.42 27.03
CA PHE A 141 -6.48 11.65 26.24
C PHE A 141 -7.45 12.57 25.49
N PRO A 142 -7.92 12.18 24.29
CA PRO A 142 -7.68 10.90 23.62
C PRO A 142 -6.29 10.81 22.96
N VAL A 143 -5.72 9.59 22.94
CA VAL A 143 -4.48 9.27 22.22
C VAL A 143 -4.77 8.40 21.00
N VAL A 144 -3.90 8.47 19.99
CA VAL A 144 -4.02 7.63 18.78
C VAL A 144 -2.84 6.70 18.68
N LEU A 145 -3.10 5.40 18.81
CA LEU A 145 -2.11 4.35 18.67
C LEU A 145 -2.13 3.82 17.23
N LYS A 146 -0.95 3.75 16.60
CA LYS A 146 -0.81 3.32 15.21
C LYS A 146 0.32 2.31 15.07
N MET A 147 0.03 1.13 14.51
CA MET A 147 1.07 0.20 14.08
C MET A 147 1.87 0.81 12.93
N ASN A 148 3.20 0.64 12.92
CA ASN A 148 4.04 1.28 11.92
C ASN A 148 3.73 0.80 10.49
N ASN A 149 3.73 -0.53 10.30
CA ASN A 149 3.67 -1.18 9.00
C ASN A 149 2.25 -1.17 8.39
N LEU A 150 2.13 -1.69 7.17
CA LEU A 150 0.84 -1.98 6.53
C LEU A 150 0.04 -2.95 7.39
N ALA A 151 -1.11 -2.50 7.88
CA ALA A 151 -2.00 -3.27 8.75
C ALA A 151 -3.41 -3.39 8.16
N ALA A 152 -3.54 -3.37 6.83
CA ALA A 152 -4.80 -3.46 6.09
C ALA A 152 -5.92 -2.55 6.64
N GLY A 153 -5.55 -1.31 7.03
CA GLY A 153 -6.49 -0.34 7.61
C GLY A 153 -6.92 -0.61 9.06
N LYS A 154 -6.48 -1.69 9.70
CA LYS A 154 -6.85 -2.07 11.08
C LYS A 154 -5.83 -1.62 12.15
N GLY A 155 -4.66 -1.12 11.73
CA GLY A 155 -3.58 -0.74 12.64
C GLY A 155 -3.68 0.65 13.24
N VAL A 156 -4.87 1.22 13.41
CA VAL A 156 -5.08 2.53 14.03
C VAL A 156 -6.22 2.43 15.04
N ARG A 157 -5.95 2.84 16.28
CA ARG A 157 -6.94 2.92 17.36
C ARG A 157 -6.93 4.32 17.97
N ILE A 158 -8.12 4.85 18.24
CA ILE A 158 -8.31 6.04 19.06
C ILE A 158 -8.71 5.54 20.44
N CYS A 159 -7.92 5.87 21.46
CA CYS A 159 -8.13 5.45 22.84
C CYS A 159 -8.54 6.68 23.65
N HIS A 160 -9.71 6.63 24.26
CA HIS A 160 -10.29 7.71 25.05
C HIS A 160 -9.93 7.62 26.53
N SER A 161 -9.37 6.50 26.97
CA SER A 161 -8.97 6.26 28.35
C SER A 161 -7.62 5.53 28.44
N LEU A 162 -6.98 5.59 29.61
CA LEU A 162 -5.76 4.85 29.90
C LEU A 162 -5.94 3.35 29.67
N SER A 163 -7.02 2.77 30.19
CA SER A 163 -7.34 1.34 30.04
C SER A 163 -7.38 0.92 28.56
N GLU A 164 -8.12 1.67 27.73
CA GLU A 164 -8.20 1.39 26.29
C GLU A 164 -6.84 1.43 25.59
N ALA A 165 -5.98 2.38 25.99
CA ALA A 165 -4.65 2.52 25.42
C ALA A 165 -3.71 1.39 25.88
N GLU A 166 -3.77 0.98 27.14
CA GLU A 166 -2.98 -0.13 27.68
C GLU A 166 -3.37 -1.45 27.00
N GLU A 167 -4.67 -1.72 26.86
CA GLU A 167 -5.19 -2.88 26.14
C GLU A 167 -4.70 -2.91 24.68
N THR A 168 -4.79 -1.77 23.99
CA THR A 168 -4.34 -1.65 22.60
C THR A 168 -2.82 -1.84 22.47
N ILE A 169 -2.02 -1.34 23.42
CA ILE A 169 -0.56 -1.59 23.42
C ILE A 169 -0.28 -3.07 23.59
N CYS A 170 -1.01 -3.77 24.46
CA CYS A 170 -0.87 -5.22 24.64
C CYS A 170 -1.28 -5.99 23.38
N GLU A 171 -2.30 -5.52 22.65
CA GLU A 171 -2.73 -6.08 21.36
C GLU A 171 -1.65 -5.89 20.28
N PHE A 172 -1.11 -4.67 20.15
CA PHE A 172 -0.14 -4.32 19.09
C PHE A 172 1.27 -4.86 19.36
N LEU A 173 1.64 -5.00 20.63
CA LEU A 173 2.94 -5.48 21.09
C LEU A 173 2.74 -6.64 22.07
N PRO A 174 2.31 -7.82 21.59
CA PRO A 174 2.21 -9.00 22.43
C PRO A 174 3.58 -9.30 23.04
N GLN A 175 3.61 -9.76 24.29
CA GLN A 175 4.85 -10.29 24.87
C GLN A 175 5.33 -11.44 23.97
N CYS A 176 6.61 -11.43 23.59
CA CYS A 176 7.23 -12.63 23.06
C CYS A 176 7.02 -13.73 24.11
N CYS A 177 6.31 -14.79 23.76
CA CYS A 177 6.47 -16.04 24.49
C CYS A 177 7.96 -16.38 24.39
N GLU A 178 8.64 -16.46 25.53
CA GLU A 178 9.95 -17.10 25.57
C GLU A 178 9.73 -18.55 25.13
N GLU A 179 10.17 -18.89 23.92
CA GLU A 179 10.44 -20.27 23.49
C GLU A 179 11.92 -20.58 23.75
#